data_AF-A0A643EZ52-F1
#
_entry.id   AF-A0A643EZ52-F1
#
_cell.length_a   1.000
_cell.length_b   1.000
_cell.length_c   1.000
_cell.angle_alpha   90.00
_cell.angle_beta   90.00
_cell.angle_gamma   90.00
#
_symmetry.space_group_name_H-M   'P 1'
#
loop_
_entity.id
_entity.type
_entity.pdbx_description
1 polymer ?
#
loop_
_entity_poly.entity_id
_entity_poly.type
_entity_poly.pdbx_seq_one_letter_code
_entity_poly.pdbx_strand_id
1 'polypeptide(L)'
;MRVYQAQRKTEDPEFLEKVREIGRVLDAKPERRKKQNERKKWRIVNEPGFREKVNDQSRPAKKSWKKANPEIVNAHSRTRRARRRGADGVHTGEDILRIHAAQKYKCAECGVSTKKAKHVDHIMPLALGGSNWPENLQILCPLCNDIKGAKHPLEFAKQNGRLL
;
A
#
# COMPACT_ATOMS: atom_id res chain seq x y z
N MET A 1 -5.51 0.93 2.72
CA MET A 1 -6.71 0.52 3.51
C MET A 1 -7.87 1.50 3.41
N ARG A 2 -7.79 2.76 3.86
CA ARG A 2 -8.97 3.67 3.85
C ARG A 2 -9.51 4.03 2.45
N VAL A 3 -8.64 4.19 1.44
CA VAL A 3 -9.05 4.53 0.06
C VAL A 3 -9.54 3.30 -0.72
N TYR A 4 -8.90 2.14 -0.54
CA TYR A 4 -9.37 0.84 -1.08
C TYR A 4 -10.77 0.47 -0.60
N GLN A 5 -11.04 0.68 0.68
CA GLN A 5 -12.38 0.50 1.23
C GLN A 5 -13.35 1.52 0.65
N ALA A 6 -12.92 2.72 0.24
CA ALA A 6 -13.82 3.71 -0.36
C ALA A 6 -14.19 3.34 -1.81
N GLN A 7 -13.22 2.87 -2.60
CA GLN A 7 -13.43 2.48 -4.00
C GLN A 7 -14.18 1.14 -4.14
N ARG A 8 -13.88 0.15 -3.28
CA ARG A 8 -14.72 -1.06 -3.17
C ARG A 8 -16.12 -0.76 -2.64
N LYS A 9 -16.29 0.22 -1.76
CA LYS A 9 -17.63 0.63 -1.32
C LYS A 9 -18.46 1.22 -2.46
N THR A 10 -17.84 1.85 -3.45
CA THR A 10 -18.55 2.39 -4.62
C THR A 10 -18.80 1.35 -5.71
N GLU A 11 -17.91 0.38 -5.88
CA GLU A 11 -17.96 -0.61 -6.98
C GLU A 11 -18.59 -1.97 -6.57
N ASP A 12 -18.66 -2.28 -5.28
CA ASP A 12 -19.14 -3.56 -4.74
C ASP A 12 -20.23 -3.31 -3.66
N PRO A 13 -21.52 -3.27 -4.07
CA PRO A 13 -22.65 -2.99 -3.18
C PRO A 13 -22.79 -4.00 -2.03
N GLU A 14 -22.45 -5.26 -2.28
CA GLU A 14 -22.54 -6.35 -1.30
C GLU A 14 -21.47 -6.18 -0.20
N PHE A 15 -20.26 -5.77 -0.58
CA PHE A 15 -19.23 -5.36 0.38
C PHE A 15 -19.61 -4.11 1.17
N LEU A 16 -20.24 -3.12 0.52
CA LEU A 16 -20.74 -1.93 1.22
C LEU A 16 -21.79 -2.29 2.27
N GLU A 17 -22.76 -3.14 1.92
CA GLU A 17 -23.82 -3.61 2.84
C GLU A 17 -23.22 -4.35 4.03
N LYS A 18 -22.28 -5.28 3.78
CA LYS A 18 -21.58 -6.05 4.83
C LYS A 18 -20.76 -5.14 5.75
N VAL A 19 -20.07 -4.14 5.21
CA VAL A 19 -19.33 -3.16 6.03
C VAL A 19 -20.29 -2.27 6.84
N ARG A 20 -21.43 -1.87 6.27
CA ARG A 20 -22.48 -1.13 6.99
C ARG A 20 -23.11 -1.95 8.10
N GLU A 21 -23.34 -3.24 7.90
CA GLU A 21 -23.87 -4.15 8.90
C GLU A 21 -22.88 -4.35 10.06
N ILE A 22 -21.60 -4.61 9.77
CA ILE A 22 -20.53 -4.67 10.78
C ILE A 22 -20.44 -3.34 11.54
N GLY A 23 -20.52 -2.21 10.83
CA GLY A 23 -20.55 -0.87 11.42
C GLY A 23 -21.75 -0.68 12.36
N ARG A 24 -22.96 -1.02 11.92
CA ARG A 24 -24.19 -0.99 12.73
C ARG A 24 -24.05 -1.81 14.02
N VAL A 25 -23.48 -3.02 13.95
CA VAL A 25 -23.22 -3.85 15.14
C VAL A 25 -22.19 -3.22 16.09
N LEU A 26 -21.13 -2.61 15.56
CA LEU A 26 -20.10 -1.92 16.35
C LEU A 26 -20.61 -0.60 16.96
N ASP A 27 -21.53 0.09 16.28
CA ASP A 27 -22.15 1.35 16.71
C ASP A 27 -23.39 1.13 17.57
N ALA A 28 -23.94 -0.08 17.64
CA ALA A 28 -25.10 -0.43 18.47
C ALA A 28 -24.87 -0.27 19.99
N LYS A 29 -23.62 -0.09 20.45
CA LYS A 29 -23.27 0.11 21.87
C LYS A 29 -22.15 1.15 22.04
N PRO A 30 -22.39 2.43 21.69
CA PRO A 30 -21.35 3.45 21.61
C PRO A 30 -20.77 3.79 22.99
N GLU A 31 -21.58 3.78 24.05
CA GLU A 31 -21.14 4.01 25.42
C GLU A 31 -20.17 2.93 25.92
N ARG A 32 -20.42 1.66 25.58
CA ARG A 32 -19.52 0.55 25.91
C ARG A 32 -18.14 0.76 25.26
N ARG A 33 -18.11 1.21 24.00
CA ARG A 33 -16.88 1.53 23.28
C ARG A 33 -16.14 2.71 23.90
N LYS A 34 -16.87 3.78 24.26
CA LYS A 34 -16.32 4.95 24.97
C LYS A 34 -15.66 4.54 26.29
N LYS A 35 -16.37 3.78 27.13
CA LYS A 35 -15.89 3.27 28.42
C LYS A 35 -14.65 2.36 28.27
N GLN A 36 -14.61 1.49 27.25
CA GLN A 36 -13.41 0.68 26.95
C GLN A 36 -12.21 1.54 26.57
N ASN A 37 -12.42 2.55 25.72
CA ASN A 37 -11.36 3.45 25.27
C ASN A 37 -10.82 4.30 26.43
N GLU A 38 -11.69 4.84 27.27
CA GLU A 38 -11.31 5.59 28.48
C GLU A 38 -10.51 4.73 29.45
N ARG A 39 -11.00 3.51 29.75
CA ARG A 39 -10.26 2.56 30.58
C ARG A 39 -8.88 2.24 30.00
N LYS A 40 -8.78 2.04 28.69
CA LYS A 40 -7.50 1.80 28.01
C LYS A 40 -6.56 3.00 28.11
N LYS A 41 -7.06 4.23 27.92
CA LYS A 41 -6.28 5.47 28.11
C LYS A 41 -5.78 5.59 29.55
N TRP A 42 -6.65 5.34 30.52
CA TRP A 42 -6.29 5.37 31.94
C TRP A 42 -5.16 4.38 32.24
N ARG A 43 -5.26 3.13 31.77
CA ARG A 43 -4.20 2.12 31.95
C ARG A 43 -2.88 2.52 31.30
N ILE A 44 -2.91 3.10 30.11
CA ILE A 44 -1.70 3.59 29.43
C ILE A 44 -0.94 4.61 30.28
N VAL A 45 -1.64 5.45 31.03
CA VAL A 45 -1.05 6.51 31.85
C VAL A 45 -0.68 6.02 33.25
N ASN A 46 -1.53 5.18 33.86
CA ASN A 46 -1.42 4.81 35.27
C ASN A 46 -0.78 3.44 35.52
N GLU A 47 -0.61 2.61 34.49
CA GLU A 47 0.02 1.29 34.58
C GLU A 47 1.34 1.31 33.77
N PRO A 48 2.49 1.57 34.43
CA PRO A 48 3.80 1.52 33.79
C PRO A 48 4.03 0.18 33.08
N GLY A 49 4.60 0.23 31.88
CA GLY A 49 4.84 -0.99 31.08
C GLY A 49 3.60 -1.58 30.39
N PHE A 50 2.38 -1.06 30.60
CA PHE A 50 1.17 -1.57 29.93
C PHE A 50 1.31 -1.56 28.40
N ARG A 51 1.86 -0.48 27.83
CA ARG A 51 2.11 -0.38 26.38
C ARG A 51 3.08 -1.45 25.88
N GLU A 52 4.15 -1.69 26.63
CA GLU A 52 5.18 -2.67 26.28
C GLU A 52 4.62 -4.09 26.33
N LYS A 53 3.94 -4.45 27.42
CA LYS A 53 3.24 -5.74 27.57
C LYS A 53 2.28 -6.02 26.42
N VAL A 54 1.42 -5.05 26.07
CA VAL A 54 0.48 -5.19 24.95
C VAL A 54 1.21 -5.30 23.61
N ASN A 55 2.27 -4.52 23.42
CA ASN A 55 3.08 -4.61 22.21
C ASN A 55 3.71 -5.99 22.08
N ASP A 56 4.34 -6.51 23.13
CA ASP A 56 5.04 -7.79 23.16
C ASP A 56 4.10 -8.97 22.89
N GLN A 57 2.91 -8.97 23.50
CA GLN A 57 1.86 -9.94 23.18
C GLN A 57 1.47 -9.90 21.69
N SER A 58 1.45 -8.71 21.08
CA SER A 58 1.09 -8.55 19.66
C SER A 58 2.26 -8.70 18.68
N ARG A 59 3.52 -8.65 19.13
CA ARG A 59 4.72 -8.72 18.30
C ARG A 59 4.77 -9.98 17.43
N PRO A 60 4.58 -11.22 17.95
CA PRO A 60 4.69 -12.42 17.13
C PRO A 60 3.61 -12.45 16.03
N ALA A 61 2.36 -12.13 16.37
CA ALA A 61 1.27 -12.05 15.39
C ALA A 61 1.55 -11.00 14.30
N LYS A 62 2.03 -9.81 14.68
CA LYS A 62 2.43 -8.75 13.73
C LYS A 62 3.59 -9.21 12.83
N LYS A 63 4.58 -9.91 13.37
CA LYS A 63 5.72 -10.45 12.61
C LYS A 63 5.24 -11.47 11.58
N SER A 64 4.41 -12.43 11.99
CA SER A 64 3.83 -13.44 11.10
C SER A 64 2.97 -12.80 10.01
N TRP A 65 2.11 -11.83 10.36
CA TRP A 65 1.28 -11.12 9.39
C TRP A 65 2.13 -10.36 8.34
N LYS A 66 3.19 -9.65 8.76
CA LYS A 66 4.09 -8.96 7.82
C LYS A 66 4.78 -9.92 6.86
N LYS A 67 5.21 -11.09 7.35
CA LYS A 67 5.85 -12.13 6.52
C LYS A 67 4.86 -12.73 5.51
N ALA A 68 3.61 -12.94 5.93
CA ALA A 68 2.55 -13.47 5.06
C ALA A 68 2.01 -12.45 4.05
N ASN A 69 2.16 -11.13 4.32
CA ASN A 69 1.57 -10.06 3.52
C ASN A 69 2.61 -9.04 3.01
N PRO A 70 3.66 -9.47 2.29
CA PRO A 70 4.75 -8.59 1.89
C PRO A 70 4.29 -7.45 0.97
N GLU A 71 3.35 -7.69 0.04
CA GLU A 71 2.87 -6.65 -0.88
C GLU A 71 2.08 -5.56 -0.16
N ILE A 72 1.27 -5.92 0.84
CA ILE A 72 0.54 -4.94 1.66
C ILE A 72 1.54 -4.07 2.45
N VAL A 73 2.56 -4.69 3.04
CA VAL A 73 3.62 -3.98 3.77
C VAL A 73 4.39 -3.03 2.84
N ASN A 74 4.74 -3.50 1.64
CA ASN A 74 5.45 -2.70 0.65
C ASN A 74 4.60 -1.52 0.15
N ALA A 75 3.30 -1.72 -0.09
CA ALA A 75 2.37 -0.66 -0.46
C ALA A 75 2.28 0.44 0.61
N HIS A 76 2.33 0.07 1.91
CA HIS A 76 2.41 1.07 2.99
C HIS A 76 3.68 1.93 2.91
N SER A 77 4.82 1.32 2.60
CA SER A 77 6.10 2.03 2.44
C SER A 77 6.03 3.02 1.27
N ARG A 78 5.50 2.60 0.12
CA ARG A 78 5.31 3.46 -1.07
C ARG A 78 4.33 4.61 -0.79
N THR A 79 3.19 4.31 -0.18
CA THR A 79 2.20 5.32 0.23
C THR A 79 2.82 6.37 1.17
N ARG A 80 3.64 5.93 2.13
CA ARG A 80 4.37 6.86 3.02
C ARG A 80 5.33 7.76 2.23
N ARG A 81 6.08 7.19 1.28
CA ARG A 81 7.02 7.94 0.43
C ARG A 81 6.30 8.98 -0.42
N ALA A 82 5.18 8.61 -1.04
CA ALA A 82 4.33 9.52 -1.82
C ALA A 82 3.81 10.68 -0.98
N ARG A 83 3.23 10.40 0.19
CA ARG A 83 2.73 11.43 1.11
C ARG A 83 3.80 12.40 1.58
N ARG A 84 5.01 11.91 1.87
CA ARG A 84 6.15 12.78 2.25
C ARG A 84 6.56 13.76 1.15
N ARG A 85 6.22 13.46 -0.11
CA ARG A 85 6.48 14.31 -1.26
C ARG A 85 5.25 15.11 -1.72
N GLY A 86 4.13 15.03 -0.99
CA GLY A 86 2.89 15.70 -1.41
C GLY A 86 2.29 15.13 -2.70
N ALA A 87 2.67 13.93 -3.12
CA ALA A 87 2.14 13.32 -4.33
C ALA A 87 0.73 12.79 -4.11
N ASP A 88 -0.15 13.08 -5.07
CA ASP A 88 -1.53 12.59 -5.06
C ASP A 88 -1.61 11.09 -5.28
N GLY A 89 -2.73 10.50 -4.84
CA GLY A 89 -3.07 9.13 -5.16
C GLY A 89 -2.63 8.06 -4.17
N VAL A 90 -3.34 6.93 -4.24
CA VAL A 90 -3.15 5.79 -3.36
C VAL A 90 -3.35 4.51 -4.17
N HIS A 91 -2.55 3.50 -3.88
CA HIS A 91 -2.69 2.15 -4.42
C HIS A 91 -2.66 1.12 -3.29
N THR A 92 -3.03 -0.11 -3.63
CA THR A 92 -3.04 -1.28 -2.75
C THR A 92 -2.11 -2.37 -3.22
N GLY A 93 -1.96 -3.44 -2.42
CA GLY A 93 -1.24 -4.63 -2.86
C GLY A 93 -1.96 -5.32 -4.03
N GLU A 94 -3.29 -5.31 -4.01
CA GLU A 94 -4.14 -5.86 -5.06
C GLU A 94 -3.95 -5.11 -6.39
N ASP A 95 -3.81 -3.78 -6.35
CA ASP A 95 -3.46 -2.99 -7.54
C ASP A 95 -2.13 -3.43 -8.14
N ILE A 96 -1.11 -3.67 -7.30
CA ILE A 96 0.19 -4.18 -7.75
C ILE A 96 0.05 -5.56 -8.39
N LEU A 97 -0.76 -6.45 -7.83
CA LEU A 97 -1.02 -7.77 -8.42
C LEU A 97 -1.72 -7.65 -9.77
N ARG A 98 -2.70 -6.75 -9.89
CA ARG A 98 -3.42 -6.45 -11.14
C ARG A 98 -2.48 -5.90 -12.22
N ILE A 99 -1.62 -4.93 -11.88
CA ILE A 99 -0.61 -4.39 -12.81
C ILE A 99 0.38 -5.50 -13.23
N HIS A 100 0.82 -6.34 -12.28
CA HIS A 100 1.76 -7.43 -12.58
C HIS A 100 1.16 -8.46 -13.54
N ALA A 101 -0.12 -8.79 -13.36
CA ALA A 101 -0.87 -9.67 -14.24
C ALA A 101 -1.11 -9.03 -15.62
N ALA A 102 -1.48 -7.74 -15.68
CA ALA A 102 -1.67 -7.00 -16.93
C ALA A 102 -0.38 -6.93 -17.76
N GLN A 103 0.77 -6.79 -17.09
CA GLN A 103 2.10 -6.87 -17.69
C GLN A 103 2.55 -8.32 -18.01
N LYS A 104 1.66 -9.31 -17.92
CA LYS A 104 1.94 -10.73 -18.20
C LYS A 104 3.12 -11.28 -17.38
N TYR A 105 3.30 -10.78 -16.16
CA TYR A 105 4.43 -11.10 -15.29
C TYR A 105 5.81 -10.83 -15.90
N LYS A 106 5.90 -9.79 -16.75
CA LYS A 106 7.12 -9.34 -17.41
C LYS A 106 7.46 -7.90 -17.02
N CYS A 107 8.73 -7.56 -17.10
CA CYS A 107 9.23 -6.19 -16.94
C CYS A 107 8.63 -5.30 -18.04
N ALA A 108 8.10 -4.14 -17.66
CA ALA A 108 7.52 -3.18 -18.61
C ALA A 108 8.54 -2.65 -19.63
N GLU A 109 9.83 -2.67 -19.29
CA GLU A 109 10.90 -2.05 -20.09
C GLU A 109 11.62 -3.07 -20.97
N CYS A 110 12.07 -4.20 -20.41
CA CYS A 110 12.87 -5.18 -21.15
C CYS A 110 12.14 -6.51 -21.42
N GLY A 111 10.92 -6.70 -20.92
CA GLY A 111 10.14 -7.92 -21.17
C GLY A 111 10.60 -9.18 -20.42
N VAL A 112 11.67 -9.12 -19.62
CA VAL A 112 12.13 -10.28 -18.82
C VAL A 112 11.09 -10.68 -17.78
N SER A 113 11.02 -11.97 -17.44
CA SER A 113 10.12 -12.48 -16.39
C SER A 113 10.40 -11.82 -15.04
N THR A 114 9.34 -11.33 -14.39
CA THR A 114 9.37 -10.72 -13.05
C THR A 114 8.65 -11.59 -12.01
N LYS A 115 8.46 -12.89 -12.29
CA LYS A 115 7.84 -13.84 -11.35
C LYS A 115 8.70 -14.08 -10.11
N LYS A 116 10.04 -14.10 -10.27
CA LYS A 116 10.99 -14.37 -9.17
C LYS A 116 11.41 -13.09 -8.43
N ALA A 117 11.72 -12.04 -9.18
CA ALA A 117 12.17 -10.77 -8.64
C ALA A 117 11.53 -9.62 -9.42
N LYS A 118 11.02 -8.63 -8.70
CA LYS A 118 10.31 -7.48 -9.28
C LYS A 118 10.41 -6.28 -8.37
N HIS A 119 10.50 -5.10 -8.95
CA HIS A 119 10.32 -3.82 -8.27
C HIS A 119 9.06 -3.14 -8.81
N VAL A 120 8.36 -2.42 -7.95
CA VAL A 120 7.26 -1.55 -8.34
C VAL A 120 7.83 -0.16 -8.43
N ASP A 121 7.76 0.41 -9.62
CA ASP A 121 8.31 1.71 -9.95
C ASP A 121 7.21 2.68 -10.37
N HIS A 122 7.46 3.98 -10.20
CA HIS A 122 6.60 5.04 -10.70
C HIS A 122 7.03 5.41 -12.11
N ILE A 123 6.13 5.34 -13.09
CA ILE A 123 6.41 5.70 -14.50
C ILE A 123 6.99 7.11 -14.52
N MET A 124 6.19 8.11 -14.13
CA MET A 124 6.67 9.43 -13.75
C MET A 124 7.20 9.39 -12.31
N PRO A 125 8.50 9.62 -12.05
CA PRO A 125 9.04 9.58 -10.70
C PRO A 125 8.36 10.58 -9.76
N LEU A 126 8.17 10.21 -8.50
CA LEU A 126 7.64 11.11 -7.46
C LEU A 126 8.50 12.38 -7.28
N ALA A 127 9.80 12.32 -7.61
CA ALA A 127 10.70 13.48 -7.53
C ALA A 127 10.43 14.52 -8.63
N LEU A 128 9.76 14.12 -9.70
CA LEU A 128 9.40 14.95 -10.86
C LEU A 128 7.89 15.23 -10.91
N GLY A 129 7.20 15.17 -9.76
CA GLY A 129 5.76 15.43 -9.68
C GLY A 129 4.84 14.27 -10.05
N GLY A 130 5.37 13.06 -10.20
CA GLY A 130 4.56 11.87 -10.46
C GLY A 130 3.58 11.54 -9.32
N SER A 131 2.43 10.97 -9.67
CA SER A 131 1.41 10.54 -8.72
C SER A 131 1.69 9.14 -8.16
N ASN A 132 0.95 8.74 -7.14
CA ASN A 132 0.99 7.41 -6.53
C ASN A 132 -0.28 6.59 -6.84
N TRP A 133 -1.02 7.01 -7.87
CA TRP A 133 -2.14 6.28 -8.45
C TRP A 133 -1.67 5.02 -9.20
N PRO A 134 -2.47 3.94 -9.26
CA PRO A 134 -2.12 2.71 -9.99
C PRO A 134 -1.68 2.95 -11.45
N GLU A 135 -2.26 3.96 -12.12
CA GLU A 135 -1.99 4.32 -13.51
C GLU A 135 -0.56 4.86 -13.71
N ASN A 136 0.07 5.39 -12.66
CA ASN A 136 1.47 5.83 -12.69
C ASN A 136 2.44 4.76 -12.18
N LEU A 137 2.00 3.51 -11.98
CA LEU A 137 2.85 2.43 -11.48
C LEU A 137 3.12 1.39 -12.57
N GLN A 138 4.31 0.82 -12.53
CA GLN A 138 4.73 -0.27 -13.40
C GLN A 138 5.59 -1.28 -12.65
N ILE A 139 5.62 -2.53 -13.14
CA ILE A 139 6.52 -3.57 -12.65
C ILE A 139 7.77 -3.64 -13.50
N LEU A 140 8.92 -3.47 -12.86
CA LEU A 140 10.24 -3.57 -13.49
C LEU A 140 11.04 -4.72 -12.89
N CYS A 141 11.97 -5.27 -13.66
CA CYS A 141 13.03 -6.08 -13.07
C CYS A 141 14.01 -5.18 -12.28
N PRO A 142 14.77 -5.73 -11.31
CA PRO A 142 15.71 -4.93 -10.51
C PRO A 142 16.67 -4.10 -11.37
N LEU A 143 17.24 -4.71 -12.42
CA LEU A 143 18.17 -4.03 -13.32
C LEU A 143 17.55 -2.80 -14.01
N CYS A 144 16.40 -2.95 -14.67
CA CYS A 144 15.76 -1.83 -15.36
C CYS A 144 15.34 -0.73 -14.39
N ASN A 145 14.85 -1.09 -13.20
CA ASN A 145 14.51 -0.14 -12.16
C ASN A 145 15.72 0.69 -11.73
N ASP A 146 16.87 0.04 -11.51
CA ASP A 146 18.09 0.71 -11.06
C ASP A 146 18.68 1.62 -12.15
N ILE A 147 18.63 1.21 -13.42
CA ILE A 147 19.05 2.05 -14.55
C ILE A 147 18.10 3.24 -14.76
N LYS A 148 16.78 3.04 -14.59
CA LYS A 148 15.77 4.11 -14.73
C LYS A 148 15.93 5.16 -13.64
N GLY A 149 16.03 4.74 -12.38
CA GLY A 149 16.14 5.66 -11.24
C GLY A 149 15.04 6.72 -11.24
N ALA A 150 15.42 7.99 -11.06
CA ALA A 150 14.49 9.13 -11.05
C ALA A 150 14.40 9.86 -12.41
N LYS A 151 14.79 9.23 -13.52
CA LYS A 151 14.72 9.83 -14.86
C LYS A 151 13.30 10.04 -15.32
N HIS A 152 13.08 11.09 -16.10
CA HIS A 152 11.80 11.32 -16.77
C HIS A 152 11.51 10.18 -17.76
N PRO A 153 10.25 9.72 -17.92
CA PRO A 153 9.90 8.62 -18.83
C PRO A 153 10.44 8.82 -20.26
N LEU A 154 10.31 10.04 -20.79
CA LEU A 154 10.77 10.37 -22.13
C LEU A 154 12.30 10.30 -22.26
N GLU A 155 13.03 10.78 -21.25
CA GLU A 155 14.50 10.69 -21.23
C GLU A 155 14.95 9.24 -21.18
N PHE A 156 14.29 8.43 -20.35
CA PHE A 156 14.61 7.00 -20.24
C PHE A 156 14.25 6.24 -21.53
N ALA A 157 13.14 6.59 -22.17
CA ALA A 157 12.77 6.02 -23.47
C ALA A 157 13.76 6.40 -24.57
N LYS A 158 14.20 7.66 -24.63
CA LYS A 158 15.24 8.12 -25.56
C LYS A 158 16.57 7.41 -25.31
N GLN A 159 17.01 7.29 -24.05
CA GLN A 159 18.24 6.57 -23.69
C GLN A 159 18.24 5.13 -24.18
N ASN A 160 17.08 4.47 -24.18
CA ASN A 160 16.92 3.09 -24.64
C ASN A 160 16.56 2.97 -26.13
N GLY A 161 16.69 4.05 -26.91
CA GLY A 161 16.45 4.04 -28.36
C GLY A 161 14.99 3.86 -28.77
N ARG A 162 14.03 4.18 -27.89
CA ARG A 162 12.58 4.06 -28.17
C ARG A 162 11.94 5.36 -28.64
N LEU A 163 12.65 6.48 -28.55
CA LEU A 163 12.24 7.77 -29.07
C LEU A 163 13.40 8.34 -29.88
N LEU A 164 13.09 8.83 -31.08
CA LEU A 164 14.03 9.50 -31.99
C LEU A 164 14.23 10.96 -31.56
#